data_AF-A0A497P452-F1
#
_entry.id   AF-A0A497P452-F1
#
_cell.length_a   1.000
_cell.length_b   1.000
_cell.length_c   1.000
_cell.angle_alpha   90.00
_cell.angle_beta   90.00
_cell.angle_gamma   90.00
#
_symmetry.space_group_name_H-M   'P 1'
#
loop_
_entity.id
_entity.type
_entity.pdbx_description
1 polymer ?
#
loop_
_entity_poly.entity_id
_entity_poly.type
_entity_poly.pdbx_seq_one_letter_code
_entity_poly.pdbx_strand_id
1 'polypeptide(L)'
;MSQEENFEPKIVSFLCNWCSYAGADMAGVSRFQYPTNIRVIRVMCSGRVDPIIVLEAFINNMDGVMVLGCHPGDCHYITGNYYAEKRMDTLQKFFEILGVNPERLLLDWVSASEGERFANLVRDFIEKIKSFGPLRVDVPLKELQNRLVATRDAFSQQRMRWLINRERDLLESGNVFGERVNQDEFNKVKFEALTREYEKNRILNSIKSTALSVKEIAKTVALPPRDVVQNLIALEQNGLVTVSGIEGVHFKYRRLVS
;
A
#
# COMPACT_ATOMS: atom_id res chain seq x y z
N MET A 1 -23.95 16.45 -20.02
CA MET A 1 -22.73 15.63 -19.97
C MET A 1 -22.26 15.63 -18.54
N SER A 2 -22.46 14.51 -17.84
CA SER A 2 -22.05 14.36 -16.43
C SER A 2 -20.52 14.35 -16.35
N GLN A 3 -19.96 14.76 -15.21
CA GLN A 3 -18.49 14.80 -14.99
C GLN A 3 -17.80 13.43 -15.17
N GLU A 4 -18.56 12.33 -15.25
CA GLU A 4 -18.05 10.97 -15.46
C GLU A 4 -17.73 10.66 -16.93
N GLU A 5 -18.35 11.32 -17.91
CA GLU A 5 -18.11 11.05 -19.34
C GLU A 5 -16.73 11.54 -19.83
N ASN A 6 -16.06 12.44 -19.11
CA ASN A 6 -14.74 13.01 -19.45
C ASN A 6 -13.65 12.71 -18.41
N PHE A 7 -13.80 11.63 -17.64
CA PHE A 7 -12.79 11.25 -16.64
C PHE A 7 -11.49 10.78 -17.30
N GLU A 8 -10.41 11.53 -17.07
CA GLU A 8 -9.04 11.13 -17.43
C GLU A 8 -8.26 10.76 -16.15
N PRO A 9 -7.93 9.48 -15.94
CA PRO A 9 -7.30 9.02 -14.72
C PRO A 9 -5.87 9.54 -14.57
N LYS A 10 -5.51 9.90 -13.34
CA LYS A 10 -4.13 10.26 -12.98
C LYS A 10 -3.37 9.00 -12.61
N ILE A 11 -2.36 8.65 -13.39
CA ILE A 11 -1.55 7.45 -13.17
C ILE A 11 -0.08 7.81 -12.99
N VAL A 12 0.54 7.27 -11.94
CA VAL A 12 1.99 7.32 -11.75
C VAL A 12 2.56 5.93 -12.01
N SER A 13 3.65 5.87 -12.75
CA SER A 13 4.28 4.61 -13.15
C SER A 13 5.74 4.60 -12.72
N PHE A 14 6.11 3.69 -11.82
CA PHE A 14 7.48 3.47 -11.40
C PHE A 14 8.12 2.44 -12.33
N LEU A 15 9.13 2.86 -13.11
CA LEU A 15 9.79 1.99 -14.09
C LEU A 15 11.22 1.69 -13.67
N CYS A 16 11.56 0.39 -13.65
CA CYS A 16 12.95 -0.07 -13.53
C CYS A 16 13.80 0.46 -14.69
N ASN A 17 14.95 1.05 -14.37
CA ASN A 17 15.89 1.64 -15.33
C ASN A 17 16.33 0.66 -16.42
N TRP A 18 16.62 -0.58 -16.04
CA TRP A 18 17.30 -1.54 -16.92
C TRP A 18 16.39 -2.20 -17.95
N CYS A 19 15.12 -2.41 -17.60
CA CYS A 19 14.17 -3.14 -18.44
C CYS A 19 12.99 -2.26 -18.82
N SER A 20 12.06 -2.00 -17.90
CA SER A 20 10.78 -1.38 -18.24
C SER A 20 10.90 0.08 -18.70
N TYR A 21 11.89 0.83 -18.20
CA TYR A 21 12.16 2.18 -18.70
C TYR A 21 12.71 2.13 -20.13
N ALA A 22 13.63 1.20 -20.43
CA ALA A 22 14.10 0.96 -21.79
C ALA A 22 12.98 0.42 -22.72
N GLY A 23 12.06 -0.40 -22.20
CA GLY A 23 10.86 -0.82 -22.92
C GLY A 23 9.94 0.35 -23.25
N ALA A 24 9.80 1.32 -22.35
CA ALA A 24 9.09 2.57 -22.63
C ALA A 24 9.79 3.41 -23.71
N ASP A 25 11.13 3.51 -23.65
CA ASP A 25 11.92 4.17 -24.71
C ASP A 25 11.75 3.46 -26.06
N MET A 26 11.75 2.12 -26.06
CA MET A 26 11.51 1.30 -27.25
C MET A 26 10.13 1.53 -27.84
N ALA A 27 9.11 1.73 -27.00
CA ALA A 27 7.78 2.11 -27.44
C ALA A 27 7.78 3.47 -28.15
N GLY A 28 8.54 4.43 -27.63
CA GLY A 28 8.73 5.74 -28.24
C GLY A 28 9.45 5.68 -29.59
N VAL A 29 10.59 4.97 -29.65
CA VAL A 29 11.38 4.78 -30.89
C VAL A 29 10.54 4.08 -31.96
N SER A 30 9.81 3.03 -31.57
CA SER A 30 8.94 2.26 -32.47
C SER A 30 7.60 2.94 -32.77
N ARG A 31 7.34 4.12 -32.19
CA ARG A 31 6.11 4.91 -32.37
C ARG A 31 4.82 4.18 -31.95
N PHE A 32 4.91 3.23 -31.02
CA PHE A 32 3.72 2.57 -30.47
C PHE A 32 2.91 3.59 -29.66
N GLN A 33 1.69 3.86 -30.09
CA GLN A 33 0.80 4.82 -29.45
C GLN A 33 0.11 4.18 -28.24
N TYR A 34 0.09 4.92 -27.14
CA TYR A 34 -0.66 4.59 -25.92
C TYR A 34 -1.16 5.89 -25.29
N PRO A 35 -2.16 5.84 -24.39
CA PRO A 35 -2.73 7.05 -23.82
C PRO A 35 -1.72 7.83 -22.95
N THR A 36 -1.79 9.17 -22.97
CA THR A 36 -0.75 10.07 -22.41
C THR A 36 -0.87 10.34 -20.91
N ASN A 37 -1.67 9.55 -20.20
CA ASN A 37 -2.15 9.81 -18.84
C ASN A 37 -1.15 9.38 -17.76
N ILE A 38 -0.15 8.59 -18.14
CA ILE A 38 0.88 8.13 -17.21
C ILE A 38 1.94 9.21 -16.96
N ARG A 39 2.48 9.22 -15.75
CA ARG A 39 3.67 9.99 -15.38
C ARG A 39 4.72 9.04 -14.85
N VAL A 40 5.80 8.92 -15.60
CA VAL A 40 6.88 7.96 -15.32
C VAL A 40 7.84 8.53 -14.27
N ILE A 41 8.10 7.74 -13.23
CA ILE A 41 9.19 7.94 -12.28
C ILE A 41 10.20 6.81 -12.49
N ARG A 42 11.42 7.18 -12.87
CA ARG A 42 12.50 6.21 -13.06
C ARG A 42 13.09 5.79 -11.70
N VAL A 43 13.24 4.49 -11.50
CA VAL A 43 13.96 3.90 -10.36
C VAL A 43 14.98 2.90 -10.87
N MET A 44 16.07 2.64 -10.14
CA MET A 44 17.08 1.68 -10.59
C MET A 44 16.53 0.25 -10.67
N CYS A 45 15.64 -0.12 -9.77
CA CYS A 45 15.03 -1.45 -9.70
C CYS A 45 13.59 -1.33 -9.21
N SER A 46 12.68 -2.21 -9.66
CA SER A 46 11.33 -2.33 -9.08
C SER A 46 11.40 -2.63 -7.57
N GLY A 47 12.43 -3.36 -7.12
CA GLY A 47 12.71 -3.59 -5.69
C GLY A 47 12.96 -2.33 -4.87
N ARG A 48 13.18 -1.16 -5.50
CA ARG A 48 13.27 0.14 -4.80
C ARG A 48 11.90 0.70 -4.42
N VAL A 49 10.84 0.25 -5.10
CA VAL A 49 9.48 0.71 -4.86
C VAL A 49 8.95 0.07 -3.59
N ASP A 50 8.78 0.90 -2.58
CA ASP A 50 8.28 0.51 -1.27
C ASP A 50 6.76 0.72 -1.22
N PRO A 51 5.98 -0.13 -0.52
CA PRO A 51 4.54 0.09 -0.32
C PRO A 51 4.19 1.50 0.16
N ILE A 52 5.05 2.12 0.98
CA ILE A 52 4.88 3.50 1.46
C ILE A 52 4.82 4.48 0.29
N ILE A 53 5.68 4.32 -0.72
CA ILE A 53 5.73 5.20 -1.90
C ILE A 53 4.44 5.08 -2.72
N VAL A 54 3.91 3.86 -2.85
CA VAL A 54 2.64 3.61 -3.55
C VAL A 54 1.47 4.22 -2.78
N LEU A 55 1.45 4.06 -1.46
CA LEU A 55 0.42 4.65 -0.59
C LEU A 55 0.45 6.18 -0.63
N GLU A 56 1.63 6.80 -0.68
CA GLU A 56 1.78 8.24 -0.87
C GLU A 56 1.15 8.71 -2.18
N ALA A 57 1.28 7.95 -3.27
CA ALA A 57 0.61 8.29 -4.52
C ALA A 57 -0.93 8.33 -4.35
N PHE A 58 -1.52 7.33 -3.69
CA PHE A 58 -2.96 7.33 -3.43
C PHE A 58 -3.40 8.43 -2.46
N ILE A 59 -2.59 8.74 -1.43
CA ILE A 59 -2.84 9.88 -0.52
C ILE A 59 -2.87 11.20 -1.31
N ASN A 60 -2.06 11.32 -2.36
CA ASN A 60 -2.03 12.47 -3.28
C ASN A 60 -3.07 12.38 -4.41
N ASN A 61 -4.13 11.57 -4.24
CA ASN A 61 -5.26 11.42 -5.17
C ASN A 61 -4.88 10.91 -6.58
N MET A 62 -3.93 9.98 -6.65
CA MET A 62 -3.72 9.19 -7.87
C MET A 62 -4.81 8.13 -8.01
N ASP A 63 -5.31 7.94 -9.23
CA ASP A 63 -6.39 6.98 -9.53
C ASP A 63 -5.85 5.56 -9.76
N GLY A 64 -4.58 5.45 -10.15
CA GLY A 64 -3.86 4.20 -10.28
C GLY A 64 -2.34 4.35 -10.19
N VAL A 65 -1.66 3.27 -9.81
CA VAL A 65 -0.21 3.19 -9.71
C VAL A 65 0.29 1.96 -10.47
N MET A 66 1.28 2.14 -11.33
CA MET A 66 1.98 1.02 -11.98
C MET A 66 3.39 0.89 -11.40
N VAL A 67 3.85 -0.34 -11.20
CA VAL A 67 5.23 -0.68 -10.86
C VAL A 67 5.69 -1.69 -11.89
N LEU A 68 6.58 -1.28 -12.79
CA LEU A 68 7.07 -2.15 -13.85
C LEU A 68 8.55 -2.50 -13.63
N GLY A 69 8.84 -3.80 -13.70
CA GLY A 69 10.19 -4.35 -13.50
C GLY A 69 10.68 -5.22 -14.64
N CYS A 70 11.90 -5.75 -14.47
CA CYS A 70 12.40 -6.85 -15.29
C CYS A 70 11.62 -8.13 -15.00
N HIS A 71 11.53 -9.03 -15.99
CA HIS A 71 10.98 -10.37 -15.81
C HIS A 71 11.66 -11.11 -14.64
N PRO A 72 10.93 -11.94 -13.88
CA PRO A 72 11.52 -12.86 -12.91
C PRO A 72 12.65 -13.68 -13.55
N GLY A 73 13.84 -13.66 -12.96
CA GLY A 73 15.06 -14.26 -13.51
C GLY A 73 16.00 -13.27 -14.20
N ASP A 74 15.47 -12.17 -14.74
CA ASP A 74 16.24 -11.17 -15.54
C ASP A 74 16.55 -9.89 -14.76
N CYS A 75 16.35 -9.91 -13.44
CA CYS A 75 16.62 -8.72 -12.63
C CYS A 75 18.11 -8.37 -12.69
N HIS A 76 18.42 -7.14 -13.10
CA HIS A 76 19.80 -6.63 -13.10
C HIS A 76 20.46 -6.72 -11.72
N TYR A 77 19.66 -6.61 -10.66
CA TYR A 77 20.11 -6.76 -9.27
C TYR A 77 19.75 -8.12 -8.66
N ILE A 78 19.63 -9.14 -9.51
CA ILE A 78 19.42 -10.56 -9.19
C ILE A 78 18.04 -10.85 -8.60
N THR A 79 17.68 -10.24 -7.47
CA THR A 79 16.48 -10.62 -6.70
C THR A 79 15.51 -9.48 -6.43
N GLY A 80 15.84 -8.24 -6.80
CA GLY A 80 15.04 -7.06 -6.46
C GLY A 80 13.56 -7.12 -6.88
N ASN A 81 13.25 -7.70 -8.03
CA ASN A 81 11.88 -7.84 -8.53
C ASN A 81 11.04 -8.85 -7.72
N TYR A 82 11.64 -9.93 -7.19
CA TYR A 82 10.92 -10.87 -6.32
C TYR A 82 10.48 -10.21 -5.01
N TYR A 83 11.32 -9.33 -4.43
CA TYR A 83 10.91 -8.55 -3.25
C TYR A 83 9.81 -7.54 -3.61
N ALA A 84 9.85 -6.95 -4.80
CA ALA A 84 8.78 -6.07 -5.28
C ALA A 84 7.45 -6.84 -5.39
N GLU A 85 7.48 -8.06 -5.91
CA GLU A 85 6.31 -8.96 -6.00
C GLU A 85 5.63 -9.16 -4.65
N LYS A 86 6.36 -9.63 -3.63
CA LYS A 86 5.77 -9.88 -2.30
C LYS A 86 5.22 -8.62 -1.65
N ARG A 87 5.89 -7.48 -1.85
CA ARG A 87 5.45 -6.18 -1.33
C ARG A 87 4.17 -5.69 -2.00
N MET A 88 4.10 -5.72 -3.33
CA MET A 88 2.93 -5.25 -4.08
C MET A 88 1.73 -6.18 -3.90
N ASP A 89 1.94 -7.51 -3.89
CA ASP A 89 0.89 -8.48 -3.58
C ASP A 89 0.29 -8.26 -2.18
N THR A 90 1.15 -8.06 -1.17
CA THR A 90 0.68 -7.75 0.19
C THR A 90 -0.11 -6.45 0.23
N LEU A 91 0.32 -5.41 -0.49
CA LEU A 91 -0.39 -4.13 -0.54
C LEU A 91 -1.73 -4.21 -1.30
N GLN A 92 -1.77 -4.91 -2.44
CA GLN A 92 -3.00 -5.13 -3.22
C GLN A 92 -4.07 -5.82 -2.38
N LYS A 93 -3.72 -6.93 -1.70
CA LYS A 93 -4.62 -7.63 -0.78
C LYS A 93 -5.10 -6.72 0.36
N PHE A 94 -4.23 -5.82 0.84
CA PHE A 94 -4.62 -4.88 1.87
C PHE A 94 -5.61 -3.81 1.36
N PHE A 95 -5.62 -3.48 0.07
CA PHE A 95 -6.62 -2.56 -0.50
C PHE A 95 -8.04 -3.09 -0.39
N GLU A 96 -8.24 -4.41 -0.44
CA GLU A 96 -9.56 -5.04 -0.18
C GLU A 96 -10.09 -4.65 1.21
N ILE A 97 -9.22 -4.67 2.23
CA ILE A 97 -9.55 -4.27 3.61
C ILE A 97 -9.91 -2.77 3.69
N LEU A 98 -9.30 -1.94 2.85
CA LEU A 98 -9.60 -0.51 2.79
C LEU A 98 -10.90 -0.19 2.03
N GLY A 99 -11.44 -1.15 1.29
CA GLY A 99 -12.53 -0.96 0.33
C GLY A 99 -12.08 -0.29 -0.98
N VAL A 100 -10.77 -0.27 -1.25
CA VAL A 100 -10.19 0.25 -2.50
C VAL A 100 -10.05 -0.92 -3.47
N ASN A 101 -10.44 -0.75 -4.74
CA ASN A 101 -10.26 -1.79 -5.74
C ASN A 101 -8.75 -2.13 -5.88
N PRO A 102 -8.32 -3.38 -5.60
CA PRO A 102 -6.91 -3.78 -5.64
C PRO A 102 -6.26 -3.56 -7.01
N GLU A 103 -7.05 -3.65 -8.08
CA GLU A 103 -6.58 -3.49 -9.45
C GLU A 103 -6.20 -2.04 -9.80
N ARG A 104 -6.35 -1.09 -8.87
CA ARG A 104 -5.75 0.25 -8.97
C ARG A 104 -4.24 0.27 -8.79
N LEU A 105 -3.65 -0.81 -8.27
CA LEU A 105 -2.20 -1.03 -8.23
C LEU A 105 -1.85 -2.17 -9.18
N LEU A 106 -0.99 -1.90 -10.16
CA LEU A 106 -0.46 -2.90 -11.08
C LEU A 106 1.03 -3.11 -10.83
N LEU A 107 1.42 -4.37 -10.61
CA LEU A 107 2.80 -4.82 -10.77
C LEU A 107 2.86 -5.70 -12.01
N ASP A 108 3.79 -5.43 -12.92
CA ASP A 108 4.01 -6.27 -14.10
C ASP A 108 5.45 -6.14 -14.63
N TRP A 109 5.79 -6.98 -15.61
CA TRP A 109 7.15 -7.18 -16.07
C TRP A 109 7.32 -6.85 -17.55
N VAL A 110 8.24 -5.94 -17.85
CA VAL A 110 8.51 -5.48 -19.22
C VAL A 110 10.02 -5.45 -19.44
N SER A 111 10.50 -6.22 -20.41
CA SER A 111 11.89 -6.26 -20.87
C SER A 111 12.25 -5.01 -21.69
N ALA A 112 13.55 -4.80 -21.94
CA ALA A 112 14.02 -3.65 -22.71
C ALA A 112 13.57 -3.66 -24.19
N SER A 113 13.30 -4.84 -24.77
CA SER A 113 12.85 -4.98 -26.17
C SER A 113 11.33 -5.00 -26.33
N GLU A 114 10.58 -4.99 -25.22
CA GLU A 114 9.13 -5.18 -25.20
C GLU A 114 8.33 -3.87 -25.31
N GLY A 115 8.68 -3.02 -26.29
CA GLY A 115 8.01 -1.73 -26.49
C GLY A 115 6.51 -1.83 -26.80
N GLU A 116 6.10 -2.81 -27.59
CA GLU A 116 4.68 -3.03 -27.91
C GLU A 116 3.90 -3.49 -26.67
N ARG A 117 4.47 -4.42 -25.89
CA ARG A 117 3.89 -4.89 -24.63
C ARG A 117 3.72 -3.74 -23.64
N PHE A 118 4.72 -2.85 -23.52
CA PHE A 118 4.61 -1.66 -22.68
C PHE A 118 3.40 -0.80 -23.09
N ALA A 119 3.28 -0.49 -24.38
CA ALA A 119 2.19 0.34 -24.90
C ALA A 119 0.80 -0.30 -24.65
N ASN A 120 0.69 -1.62 -24.85
CA ASN A 120 -0.54 -2.37 -24.60
C ASN A 120 -0.88 -2.38 -23.11
N LEU A 121 0.09 -2.68 -22.24
CA LEU A 121 -0.12 -2.71 -20.80
C LEU A 121 -0.60 -1.35 -20.25
N VAL A 122 -0.01 -0.25 -20.73
CA VAL A 122 -0.43 1.10 -20.35
C VAL A 122 -1.87 1.37 -20.80
N ARG A 123 -2.24 0.97 -22.02
CA ARG A 123 -3.59 1.11 -22.55
C ARG A 123 -4.61 0.34 -21.70
N ASP A 124 -4.35 -0.95 -21.50
CA ASP A 124 -5.24 -1.85 -20.76
C ASP A 124 -5.43 -1.37 -19.32
N PHE A 125 -4.36 -0.91 -18.68
CA PHE A 125 -4.43 -0.36 -17.33
C PHE A 125 -5.25 0.93 -17.29
N ILE A 126 -5.06 1.85 -18.24
CA ILE A 126 -5.84 3.10 -18.30
C ILE A 126 -7.32 2.83 -18.53
N GLU A 127 -7.67 1.94 -19.45
CA GLU A 127 -9.06 1.54 -19.72
C GLU A 127 -9.70 0.92 -18.47
N LYS A 128 -8.95 0.07 -17.77
CA LYS A 128 -9.37 -0.50 -16.50
C LYS A 128 -9.65 0.57 -15.44
N ILE A 129 -8.73 1.50 -15.20
CA ILE A 129 -8.94 2.60 -14.24
C ILE A 129 -10.10 3.52 -14.66
N LYS A 130 -10.26 3.79 -15.96
CA LYS A 130 -11.42 4.55 -16.49
C LYS A 130 -12.74 3.86 -16.14
N SER A 131 -12.82 2.53 -16.28
CA SER A 131 -14.04 1.79 -15.94
C SER A 131 -14.38 1.82 -14.44
N PHE A 132 -13.38 1.98 -13.57
CA PHE A 132 -13.59 2.17 -12.13
C PHE A 132 -13.93 3.62 -11.74
N GLY A 133 -13.69 4.59 -12.62
CA GLY A 133 -13.82 6.01 -12.33
C GLY A 133 -12.78 6.55 -11.32
N PRO A 134 -12.97 7.80 -10.85
CA PRO A 134 -12.11 8.43 -9.86
C PRO A 134 -11.95 7.57 -8.59
N LEU A 135 -10.82 7.69 -7.90
CA LEU A 135 -10.62 7.02 -6.61
C LEU A 135 -11.69 7.45 -5.59
N ARG A 136 -12.72 6.62 -5.44
CA ARG A 136 -13.83 6.75 -4.49
C ARG A 136 -14.13 5.40 -3.87
N VAL A 137 -14.57 5.45 -2.62
CA VAL A 137 -15.00 4.29 -1.83
C VAL A 137 -16.26 4.69 -1.08
N ASP A 138 -16.95 3.73 -0.45
CA ASP A 138 -18.19 3.96 0.31
C ASP A 138 -17.96 4.64 1.68
N VAL A 139 -17.01 5.57 1.76
CA VAL A 139 -16.78 6.45 2.91
C VAL A 139 -16.40 7.86 2.44
N PRO A 140 -16.60 8.90 3.28
CA PRO A 140 -16.16 10.26 2.95
C PRO A 140 -14.67 10.31 2.61
N LEU A 141 -14.27 11.19 1.67
CA LEU A 141 -12.88 11.33 1.22
C LEU A 141 -11.88 11.50 2.38
N LYS A 142 -12.25 12.28 3.39
CA LYS A 142 -11.43 12.49 4.60
C LYS A 142 -11.17 11.19 5.36
N GLU A 143 -12.16 10.29 5.41
CA GLU A 143 -12.00 8.99 6.05
C GLU A 143 -11.13 8.06 5.21
N LEU A 144 -11.29 8.05 3.88
CA LEU A 144 -10.37 7.34 2.99
C LEU A 144 -8.91 7.82 3.19
N GLN A 145 -8.69 9.13 3.26
CA GLN A 145 -7.37 9.69 3.54
C GLN A 145 -6.80 9.20 4.88
N ASN A 146 -7.60 9.22 5.95
CA ASN A 146 -7.17 8.70 7.26
C ASN A 146 -6.79 7.21 7.18
N ARG A 147 -7.55 6.40 6.44
CA ARG A 147 -7.28 4.98 6.23
C ARG A 147 -5.97 4.79 5.46
N LEU A 148 -5.76 5.49 4.36
CA LEU A 148 -4.53 5.42 3.57
C LEU A 148 -3.30 5.82 4.39
N VAL A 149 -3.40 6.89 5.19
CA VAL A 149 -2.32 7.34 6.08
C VAL A 149 -2.02 6.28 7.16
N ALA A 150 -3.05 5.72 7.80
CA ALA A 150 -2.84 4.66 8.79
C ALA A 150 -2.22 3.40 8.19
N THR A 151 -2.59 3.04 6.95
CA THR A 151 -1.96 1.95 6.20
C THR A 151 -0.49 2.25 5.93
N ARG A 152 -0.17 3.45 5.43
CA ARG A 152 1.22 3.87 5.20
C ARG A 152 2.05 3.75 6.47
N ASP A 153 1.52 4.24 7.59
CA ASP A 153 2.20 4.20 8.88
C ASP A 153 2.38 2.75 9.38
N ALA A 154 1.42 1.85 9.12
CA ALA A 154 1.54 0.42 9.42
C ALA A 154 2.64 -0.27 8.58
N PHE A 155 2.71 0.00 7.28
CA PHE A 155 3.76 -0.53 6.40
C PHE A 155 5.14 0.08 6.69
N SER A 156 5.20 1.26 7.32
CA SER A 156 6.45 1.89 7.76
C SER A 156 7.08 1.23 8.97
N GLN A 157 6.31 0.48 9.76
CA GLN A 157 6.81 -0.19 10.96
C GLN A 157 7.92 -1.17 10.62
N GLN A 158 9.06 -1.07 11.32
CA GLN A 158 10.23 -1.92 11.07
C GLN A 158 9.84 -3.40 11.09
N ARG A 159 9.06 -3.85 12.08
CA ARG A 159 8.59 -5.23 12.15
C ARG A 159 7.85 -5.68 10.88
N MET A 160 6.99 -4.83 10.31
CA MET A 160 6.25 -5.15 9.10
C MET A 160 7.16 -5.22 7.88
N ARG A 161 8.11 -4.28 7.78
CA ARG A 161 9.14 -4.31 6.73
C ARG A 161 9.94 -5.61 6.77
N TRP A 162 10.33 -6.06 7.96
CA TRP A 162 11.05 -7.33 8.13
C TRP A 162 10.18 -8.53 7.76
N LEU A 163 8.95 -8.57 8.24
CA LEU A 163 8.04 -9.69 7.98
C LEU A 163 7.79 -9.86 6.47
N ILE A 164 7.39 -8.80 5.77
CA ILE A 164 7.09 -8.86 4.33
C ILE A 164 8.34 -9.25 3.51
N ASN A 165 9.51 -8.72 3.86
CA ASN A 165 10.73 -8.97 3.08
C ASN A 165 11.36 -10.35 3.36
N ARG A 166 11.08 -10.96 4.52
CA ARG A 166 11.57 -12.31 4.85
C ARG A 166 10.72 -13.44 4.28
N GLU A 167 9.57 -13.12 3.69
CA GLU A 167 8.66 -14.12 3.13
C GLU A 167 9.37 -15.08 2.19
N ARG A 168 10.09 -14.57 1.20
CA ARG A 168 10.83 -15.38 0.24
C ARG A 168 11.82 -16.33 0.94
N ASP A 169 12.65 -15.79 1.83
CA ASP A 169 13.71 -16.56 2.48
C ASP A 169 13.12 -17.65 3.40
N LEU A 170 12.04 -17.35 4.12
CA LEU A 170 11.36 -18.29 5.01
C LEU A 170 10.64 -19.43 4.28
N LEU A 171 10.21 -19.18 3.05
CA LEU A 171 9.55 -20.18 2.21
C LEU A 171 10.57 -21.03 1.44
N GLU A 172 11.63 -20.42 0.89
CA GLU A 172 12.63 -21.11 0.09
C GLU A 172 13.70 -21.82 0.97
N SER A 173 14.32 -21.05 1.87
CA SER A 173 15.46 -21.50 2.69
C SER A 173 15.05 -22.00 4.08
N GLY A 174 13.86 -21.62 4.56
CA GLY A 174 13.37 -21.98 5.88
C GLY A 174 13.87 -21.06 7.00
N ASN A 175 13.47 -21.37 8.23
CA ASN A 175 13.93 -20.68 9.43
C ASN A 175 15.36 -21.10 9.82
N VAL A 176 15.86 -20.61 10.96
CA VAL A 176 17.20 -20.95 11.47
C VAL A 176 17.41 -22.44 11.78
N PHE A 177 16.33 -23.22 11.84
CA PHE A 177 16.33 -24.68 12.04
C PHE A 177 16.15 -25.46 10.72
N GLY A 178 16.08 -24.76 9.57
CA GLY A 178 15.85 -25.37 8.25
C GLY A 178 14.40 -25.74 7.98
N GLU A 179 13.47 -25.36 8.85
CA GLU A 179 12.04 -25.65 8.68
C GLU A 179 11.41 -24.61 7.77
N ARG A 180 10.76 -25.07 6.70
CA ARG A 180 10.01 -24.19 5.78
C ARG A 180 8.65 -23.87 6.34
N VAL A 181 8.30 -22.59 6.33
CA VAL A 181 6.97 -22.14 6.76
C VAL A 181 5.97 -22.42 5.65
N ASN A 182 4.75 -22.81 6.01
CA ASN A 182 3.66 -22.91 5.04
C ASN A 182 3.22 -21.51 4.57
N GLN A 183 2.97 -21.33 3.27
CA GLN A 183 2.60 -20.03 2.68
C GLN A 183 1.30 -19.45 3.27
N ASP A 184 0.29 -20.27 3.53
CA ASP A 184 -1.00 -19.82 4.07
C ASP A 184 -0.88 -19.44 5.54
N GLU A 185 -0.13 -20.22 6.31
CA GLU A 185 0.18 -19.90 7.70
C GLU A 185 0.97 -18.58 7.80
N PHE A 186 1.98 -18.42 6.94
CA PHE A 186 2.76 -17.19 6.88
C PHE A 186 1.89 -15.99 6.51
N ASN A 187 1.03 -16.13 5.50
CA ASN A 187 0.11 -15.08 5.09
C ASN A 187 -0.85 -14.70 6.22
N LYS A 188 -1.41 -15.68 6.93
CA LYS A 188 -2.29 -15.43 8.08
C LYS A 188 -1.59 -14.58 9.14
N VAL A 189 -0.39 -14.99 9.58
CA VAL A 189 0.38 -14.25 10.59
C VAL A 189 0.77 -12.85 10.09
N LYS A 190 1.16 -12.73 8.82
CA LYS A 190 1.51 -11.47 8.18
C LYS A 190 0.34 -10.49 8.15
N PHE A 191 -0.84 -10.93 7.72
CA PHE A 191 -2.02 -10.08 7.64
C PHE A 191 -2.61 -9.76 9.02
N GLU A 192 -2.60 -10.69 9.97
CA GLU A 192 -3.00 -10.41 11.35
C GLU A 192 -2.11 -9.33 11.99
N ALA A 193 -0.79 -9.43 11.80
CA ALA A 193 0.16 -8.43 12.29
C ALA A 193 -0.05 -7.07 11.62
N LEU A 194 -0.24 -7.05 10.30
CA LEU A 194 -0.45 -5.82 9.54
C LEU A 194 -1.76 -5.12 9.90
N THR A 195 -2.86 -5.87 10.00
CA THR A 195 -4.18 -5.34 10.41
C THR A 195 -4.11 -4.74 11.81
N ARG A 196 -3.42 -5.40 12.74
CA ARG A 196 -3.22 -4.85 14.09
C ARG A 196 -2.44 -3.53 14.08
N GLU A 197 -1.37 -3.45 13.30
CA GLU A 197 -0.62 -2.18 13.16
C GLU A 197 -1.47 -1.09 12.50
N TYR A 198 -2.29 -1.44 11.51
CA TYR A 198 -3.24 -0.52 10.89
C TYR A 198 -4.27 0.02 11.88
N GLU A 199 -4.90 -0.84 12.69
CA GLU A 199 -5.87 -0.44 13.71
C GLU A 199 -5.26 0.48 14.77
N LYS A 200 -4.06 0.17 15.25
CA LYS A 200 -3.30 1.04 16.16
C LYS A 200 -3.09 2.42 15.56
N ASN A 201 -2.64 2.49 14.30
CA ASN A 201 -2.40 3.76 13.62
C ASN A 201 -3.70 4.53 13.36
N ARG A 202 -4.83 3.85 13.09
CA ARG A 202 -6.15 4.52 13.01
C ARG A 202 -6.56 5.13 14.34
N ILE A 203 -6.38 4.41 15.44
CA ILE A 203 -6.64 4.92 16.78
C ILE A 203 -5.74 6.12 17.07
N LEU A 204 -4.42 5.98 16.84
CA LEU A 204 -3.45 7.04 17.07
C LEU A 204 -3.70 8.30 16.23
N ASN A 205 -4.18 8.14 14.99
CA ASN A 205 -4.53 9.25 14.10
C ASN A 205 -5.88 9.90 14.46
N SER A 206 -6.80 9.16 15.10
CA SER A 206 -8.05 9.69 15.63
C SER A 206 -7.82 10.54 16.89
N ILE A 207 -6.83 10.18 17.71
CA ILE A 207 -6.48 10.89 18.95
C ILE A 207 -5.44 11.97 18.61
N LYS A 208 -5.92 13.19 18.36
CA LYS A 208 -5.06 14.37 18.11
C LYS A 208 -4.68 15.04 19.44
N SER A 209 -4.71 16.38 19.49
CA SER A 209 -4.49 17.17 20.71
C SER A 209 -5.64 17.09 21.71
N THR A 210 -6.86 16.82 21.22
CA THR A 210 -8.05 16.66 22.05
C THR A 210 -8.14 15.25 22.60
N ALA A 211 -8.34 15.14 23.92
CA ALA A 211 -8.51 13.85 24.56
C ALA A 211 -9.87 13.23 24.25
N LEU A 212 -9.89 11.95 23.89
CA LEU A 212 -11.09 11.20 23.52
C LEU A 212 -11.30 9.99 24.42
N SER A 213 -12.56 9.68 24.72
CA SER A 213 -12.96 8.45 25.38
C SER A 213 -12.89 7.24 24.43
N VAL A 214 -12.84 6.04 24.99
CA VAL A 214 -12.89 4.78 24.23
C VAL A 214 -14.12 4.73 23.30
N LYS A 215 -15.27 5.23 23.77
CA LYS A 215 -16.53 5.23 23.00
C LYS A 215 -16.45 6.15 21.79
N GLU A 216 -15.84 7.33 21.94
CA GLU A 216 -15.65 8.28 20.85
C GLU A 216 -14.64 7.77 19.82
N ILE A 217 -13.54 7.17 20.29
CA ILE A 217 -12.54 6.54 19.43
C ILE A 217 -13.18 5.41 18.64
N ALA A 218 -13.85 4.46 19.32
CA ALA A 218 -14.54 3.32 18.70
C ALA A 218 -15.51 3.74 17.60
N LYS A 219 -16.30 4.79 17.85
CA LYS A 219 -17.21 5.36 16.84
C LYS A 219 -16.46 5.95 15.64
N THR A 220 -15.34 6.64 15.90
CA THR A 220 -14.53 7.28 14.85
C THR A 220 -13.83 6.27 13.97
N VAL A 221 -13.20 5.27 14.56
CA VAL A 221 -12.46 4.23 13.82
C VAL A 221 -13.35 3.06 13.38
N ALA A 222 -14.64 3.05 13.75
CA ALA A 222 -15.55 1.95 13.48
C ALA A 222 -15.00 0.58 13.93
N LEU A 223 -14.41 0.53 15.13
CA LEU A 223 -13.93 -0.71 15.77
C LEU A 223 -14.72 -1.00 17.04
N PRO A 224 -14.86 -2.28 17.45
CA PRO A 224 -15.43 -2.63 18.73
C PRO A 224 -14.67 -1.96 19.90
N PRO A 225 -15.35 -1.47 20.96
CA PRO A 225 -14.70 -0.86 22.12
C PRO A 225 -13.63 -1.74 22.77
N ARG A 226 -13.83 -3.07 22.75
CA ARG A 226 -12.84 -4.05 23.25
C ARG A 226 -11.50 -3.92 22.53
N ASP A 227 -11.53 -3.86 21.21
CA ASP A 227 -10.32 -3.84 20.38
C ASP A 227 -9.62 -2.49 20.48
N VAL A 228 -10.40 -1.41 20.65
CA VAL A 228 -9.86 -0.08 20.97
C VAL A 228 -9.11 -0.11 22.30
N VAL A 229 -9.68 -0.69 23.37
CA VAL A 229 -9.01 -0.79 24.68
C VAL A 229 -7.71 -1.60 24.57
N GLN A 230 -7.74 -2.76 23.90
CA GLN A 230 -6.54 -3.59 23.73
C GLN A 230 -5.41 -2.85 23.00
N ASN A 231 -5.75 -2.10 21.95
CA ASN A 231 -4.77 -1.30 21.22
C ASN A 231 -4.29 -0.09 22.03
N LEU A 232 -5.16 0.58 22.80
CA LEU A 232 -4.78 1.69 23.68
C LEU A 232 -3.78 1.27 24.76
N ILE A 233 -3.97 0.08 25.37
CA ILE A 233 -3.01 -0.47 26.34
C ILE A 233 -1.62 -0.63 25.69
N ALA A 234 -1.57 -1.19 24.47
CA ALA A 234 -0.31 -1.36 23.75
C ALA A 234 0.33 -0.01 23.35
N LEU A 235 -0.48 0.99 22.95
CA LEU A 235 -0.01 2.33 22.63
C LEU A 235 0.51 3.07 23.87
N GLU A 236 -0.11 2.88 25.03
CA GLU A 236 0.31 3.47 26.30
C GLU A 236 1.62 2.86 26.79
N GLN A 237 1.77 1.53 26.71
CA GLN A 237 3.02 0.83 27.01
C GLN A 237 4.19 1.31 26.14
N ASN A 238 3.91 1.70 24.90
CA ASN A 238 4.89 2.25 23.97
C ASN A 238 5.09 3.77 24.12
N GLY A 239 4.44 4.42 25.10
CA GLY A 239 4.58 5.85 25.34
C GLY A 239 3.99 6.74 24.25
N LEU A 240 3.04 6.25 23.45
CA LEU A 240 2.41 7.00 22.35
C LEU A 240 1.11 7.69 22.75
N VAL A 241 0.43 7.18 23.78
CA VAL A 241 -0.78 7.76 24.35
C VAL A 241 -0.71 7.73 25.87
N THR A 242 -1.50 8.57 26.52
CA THR A 242 -1.66 8.55 27.98
C THR A 242 -3.08 8.90 28.37
N VAL A 243 -3.50 8.42 29.54
CA VAL A 243 -4.74 8.89 30.17
C VAL A 243 -4.56 10.34 30.61
N SER A 244 -5.43 11.21 30.11
CA SER A 244 -5.41 12.66 30.35
C SER A 244 -6.44 13.12 31.39
N GLY A 245 -7.43 12.27 31.68
CA GLY A 245 -8.52 12.58 32.60
C GLY A 245 -9.61 11.52 32.57
N ILE A 246 -10.63 11.74 33.41
CA ILE A 246 -11.81 10.89 33.54
C ILE A 246 -13.04 11.77 33.35
N GLU A 247 -13.97 11.36 32.47
CA GLU A 247 -15.29 11.98 32.34
C GLU A 247 -16.35 10.96 32.77
N GLY A 248 -16.97 11.21 33.94
CA GLY A 248 -17.84 10.23 34.59
C GLY A 248 -17.06 8.97 34.99
N VAL A 249 -17.33 7.85 34.31
CA VAL A 249 -16.64 6.56 34.50
C VAL A 249 -15.72 6.18 33.33
N HIS A 250 -15.52 7.10 32.38
CA HIS A 250 -14.78 6.82 31.15
C HIS A 250 -13.43 7.56 31.14
N PHE A 251 -12.34 6.81 30.96
CA PHE A 251 -11.02 7.37 30.74
C PHE A 251 -10.94 8.07 29.39
N LYS A 252 -10.30 9.24 29.37
CA LYS A 252 -9.97 9.99 28.15
C LYS A 252 -8.49 9.87 27.85
N TYR A 253 -8.17 9.47 26.62
CA TYR A 253 -6.82 9.28 26.13
C TYR A 253 -6.41 10.45 25.26
N ARG A 254 -5.17 10.91 25.42
CA ARG A 254 -4.53 11.87 24.51
C ARG A 254 -3.27 11.27 23.92
N ARG A 255 -2.90 11.72 22.73
CA ARG A 255 -1.62 11.35 22.10
C ARG A 255 -0.49 12.11 22.77
N LEU A 256 0.59 11.40 23.07
CA LEU A 256 1.85 12.02 23.47
C LEU A 256 2.54 12.50 22.19
N VAL A 257 2.74 13.81 22.08
CA VAL A 257 3.46 14.40 20.94
C VAL A 257 4.94 14.19 21.20
N SER A 258 5.59 13.39 20.36
CA SER A 258 7.05 13.36 20.23
C SER A 258 7.52 14.55 19.39
#